data_AF-A0A5B0M453-F1
#
_entry.id   AF-A0A5B0M453-F1
#
_cell.length_a   1.000
_cell.length_b   1.000
_cell.length_c   1.000
_cell.angle_alpha   90.00
_cell.angle_beta   90.00
_cell.angle_gamma   90.00
#
_symmetry.space_group_name_H-M   'P 1'
#
loop_
_entity.id
_entity.type
_entity.pdbx_description
1 polymer ?
#
loop_
_entity_poly.entity_id
_entity_poly.type
_entity_poly.pdbx_seq_one_letter_code
_entity_poly.pdbx_strand_id
1 'polypeptide(L)'
;MNLLRMPDIIQVPLPGSLDDRVGNGMMDIVVCCLSLMSTNWVGMILEARRILKHDGELRIAEVTSRFVDVDLFVTFIKSIGFSNPTKDQSNTHFILFKFKKLPLALAKNHRDSSSVDLLNPKSKLELIQTGQKLLKPCIYKRR
;
A
#
# COMPACT_ATOMS: atom_id res chain seq x y z
N MET A 1 -21.36 24.66 6.66
CA MET A 1 -21.38 23.19 6.80
C MET A 1 -19.99 22.68 6.53
N ASN A 2 -19.27 22.32 7.58
CA ASN A 2 -17.87 21.92 7.52
C ASN A 2 -17.74 20.59 6.77
N LEU A 3 -17.28 20.67 5.52
CA LEU A 3 -16.74 19.53 4.81
C LEU A 3 -15.53 19.07 5.63
N LEU A 4 -15.66 17.95 6.32
CA LEU A 4 -14.57 17.27 7.00
C LEU A 4 -13.41 17.19 6.02
N ARG A 5 -12.35 17.97 6.26
CA ARG A 5 -11.08 17.81 5.56
C ARG A 5 -10.64 16.37 5.83
N MET A 6 -10.81 15.50 4.83
CA MET A 6 -10.07 14.24 4.81
C MET A 6 -8.59 14.61 4.99
N PRO A 7 -7.85 13.94 5.89
CA PRO A 7 -6.45 14.25 6.13
C PRO A 7 -5.70 14.21 4.78
N ASP A 8 -4.86 15.22 4.56
CA ASP A 8 -4.20 15.56 3.30
C ASP A 8 -3.96 14.34 2.41
N ILE A 9 -4.73 14.24 1.33
CA ILE A 9 -4.58 13.16 0.35
C ILE A 9 -3.21 13.36 -0.30
N ILE A 10 -2.29 12.41 -0.07
CA ILE A 10 -1.06 12.28 -0.84
C ILE A 10 -1.49 11.95 -2.27
N GLN A 11 -1.65 12.97 -3.12
CA GLN A 11 -1.96 12.82 -4.52
C GLN A 11 -0.81 13.40 -5.33
N VAL A 12 -0.11 12.52 -6.05
CA VAL A 12 0.92 12.96 -6.97
C VAL A 12 0.26 13.45 -8.26
N PRO A 13 0.83 14.48 -8.94
CA PRO A 13 0.25 15.07 -10.15
C PRO A 13 0.48 14.18 -11.39
N LEU A 14 0.11 12.91 -11.28
CA LEU A 14 0.26 11.89 -12.31
C LEU A 14 -1.09 11.26 -12.63
N PRO A 15 -1.36 10.91 -13.89
CA PRO A 15 -2.59 10.25 -14.28
C PRO A 15 -2.64 8.81 -13.73
N GLY A 16 -3.86 8.29 -13.59
CA GLY A 16 -4.10 6.94 -13.12
C GLY A 16 -5.44 6.83 -12.38
N SER A 17 -5.93 5.59 -12.27
CA SER A 17 -7.21 5.25 -11.66
C SER A 17 -7.05 4.08 -10.70
N LEU A 18 -7.87 4.06 -9.65
CA LEU A 18 -8.05 2.87 -8.81
C LEU A 18 -9.01 1.87 -9.46
N ASP A 19 -9.86 2.32 -10.38
CA ASP A 19 -10.69 1.45 -11.23
C ASP A 19 -9.88 1.01 -12.44
N ASP A 20 -9.44 -0.25 -12.42
CA ASP A 20 -8.67 -0.89 -13.48
C ASP A 20 -9.42 -0.95 -14.83
N ARG A 21 -10.74 -0.70 -14.87
CA ARG A 21 -11.55 -0.71 -16.11
C ARG A 21 -11.50 0.61 -16.87
N VAL A 22 -11.25 1.72 -16.18
CA VAL A 22 -11.45 3.08 -16.70
C VAL A 22 -10.11 3.75 -17.03
N GLY A 23 -9.02 3.35 -16.38
CA GLY A 23 -7.72 3.97 -16.64
C GLY A 23 -6.54 3.13 -16.20
N ASN A 24 -5.48 3.19 -17.00
CA ASN A 24 -4.19 2.64 -16.67
C ASN A 24 -3.32 3.72 -16.01
N GLY A 25 -2.45 3.34 -15.08
CA GLY A 25 -1.45 4.25 -14.55
C GLY A 25 -0.36 4.56 -15.59
N MET A 26 0.57 5.46 -15.25
CA MET A 26 1.68 5.85 -16.12
C MET A 26 3.04 5.32 -15.64
N MET A 27 3.12 4.84 -14.40
CA MET A 27 4.37 4.40 -13.79
C MET A 27 4.56 2.89 -13.93
N ASP A 28 5.75 2.48 -14.35
CA ASP A 28 6.14 1.06 -14.38
C ASP A 28 6.56 0.56 -12.99
N ILE A 29 7.21 1.43 -12.20
CA ILE A 29 7.73 1.10 -10.86
C ILE A 29 7.47 2.26 -9.91
N VAL A 30 6.96 1.96 -8.72
CA VAL A 30 6.88 2.89 -7.59
C VAL A 30 7.70 2.33 -6.44
N VAL A 31 8.56 3.16 -5.85
CA VAL A 31 9.45 2.76 -4.75
C VAL A 31 9.09 3.54 -3.49
N CYS A 32 8.73 2.83 -2.43
CA CYS A 32 8.58 3.36 -1.08
C CYS A 32 9.80 2.91 -0.25
N CYS A 33 10.80 3.78 -0.11
CA CYS A 33 12.02 3.48 0.63
C CYS A 33 12.03 4.26 1.94
N LEU A 34 11.83 3.55 3.06
CA LEU A 34 11.76 4.11 4.42
C LEU A 34 10.73 5.24 4.55
N SER A 35 9.69 5.22 3.71
CA SER A 35 8.72 6.30 3.57
C SER A 35 7.36 5.96 4.15
N LEU A 36 7.11 4.72 4.61
CA LEU A 36 5.84 4.31 5.22
C LEU A 36 5.77 4.72 6.71
N MET A 37 6.41 5.82 7.07
CA MET A 37 6.50 6.34 8.44
C MET A 37 5.35 7.27 8.81
N SER A 38 4.58 7.76 7.84
CA SER A 38 3.47 8.69 8.09
C SER A 38 2.23 7.98 8.64
N THR A 39 1.37 8.73 9.32
CA THR A 39 0.07 8.28 9.83
C THR A 39 -0.90 7.84 8.72
N ASN A 40 -0.60 8.17 7.46
CA ASN A 40 -1.38 7.81 6.27
C ASN A 40 -0.55 7.04 5.22
N TRP A 41 0.33 6.14 5.66
CA TRP A 41 1.11 5.31 4.73
C TRP A 41 0.22 4.45 3.81
N VAL A 42 -0.96 4.04 4.29
CA VAL A 42 -1.95 3.32 3.47
C VAL A 42 -2.42 4.18 2.29
N GLY A 43 -2.63 5.49 2.50
CA GLY A 43 -2.93 6.43 1.44
C GLY A 43 -1.83 6.48 0.37
N MET A 44 -0.55 6.41 0.78
CA MET A 44 0.58 6.33 -0.15
C MET A 44 0.55 5.04 -0.99
N ILE A 45 0.19 3.90 -0.41
CA ILE A 45 0.06 2.63 -1.15
C ILE A 45 -1.11 2.67 -2.15
N LEU A 46 -2.24 3.26 -1.75
CA LEU A 46 -3.38 3.46 -2.66
C LEU A 46 -3.00 4.39 -3.81
N GLU A 47 -2.24 5.45 -3.54
CA GLU A 47 -1.76 6.35 -4.57
C GLU A 47 -0.75 5.68 -5.51
N ALA A 48 0.18 4.88 -4.97
CA ALA A 48 1.07 4.05 -5.75
C ALA A 48 0.29 3.11 -6.68
N ARG A 49 -0.77 2.47 -6.18
CA ARG A 49 -1.66 1.64 -7.01
C ARG A 49 -2.32 2.44 -8.12
N ARG A 50 -2.83 3.64 -7.81
CA ARG A 50 -3.53 4.49 -8.78
C ARG A 50 -2.64 4.83 -9.97
N ILE A 51 -1.38 5.18 -9.72
CA ILE A 51 -0.43 5.64 -10.75
C ILE A 51 0.35 4.52 -11.43
N LEU A 52 0.36 3.30 -10.88
CA LEU A 52 1.01 2.15 -11.49
C LEU A 52 0.22 1.62 -12.70
N LYS A 53 0.96 1.27 -13.76
CA LYS A 53 0.45 0.49 -14.89
C LYS A 53 0.00 -0.90 -14.45
N HIS A 54 -0.85 -1.56 -15.25
CA HIS A 54 -1.07 -3.01 -15.11
C HIS A 54 0.27 -3.77 -15.13
N ASP A 55 0.41 -4.76 -14.25
CA ASP A 55 1.66 -5.51 -14.01
C ASP A 55 2.87 -4.67 -13.56
N GLY A 56 2.69 -3.38 -13.29
CA GLY A 56 3.71 -2.51 -12.72
C GLY A 56 4.09 -2.92 -11.30
N GLU A 57 5.28 -2.50 -10.86
CA GLU A 57 5.87 -2.95 -9.59
C GLU A 57 5.75 -1.91 -8.48
N LEU A 58 5.28 -2.35 -7.32
CA LEU A 58 5.47 -1.64 -6.05
C LEU A 58 6.64 -2.26 -5.30
N ARG A 59 7.65 -1.45 -5.01
CA ARG A 59 8.81 -1.85 -4.21
C ARG A 59 8.80 -1.16 -2.86
N ILE A 60 8.90 -1.93 -1.79
CA ILE A 60 8.89 -1.39 -0.42
C ILE A 60 10.19 -1.80 0.26
N ALA A 61 10.93 -0.83 0.78
CA ALA A 61 12.06 -1.05 1.67
C ALA A 61 11.69 -0.45 3.02
N GLU A 62 11.64 -1.26 4.08
CA GLU A 62 11.19 -0.78 5.39
C GLU A 62 11.94 -1.47 6.53
N VAL A 63 12.07 -0.75 7.65
CA VAL A 63 12.84 -1.23 8.81
C VAL A 63 12.17 -2.45 9.42
N THR A 64 12.90 -3.55 9.56
CA THR A 64 12.40 -4.84 10.07
C THR A 64 11.68 -4.71 11.41
N SER A 65 12.22 -3.90 12.33
CA SER A 65 11.67 -3.73 13.68
C SER A 65 10.30 -3.03 13.71
N ARG A 66 9.92 -2.33 12.62
CA ARG A 66 8.63 -1.64 12.53
C ARG A 66 7.48 -2.59 12.25
N PHE A 67 7.72 -3.73 11.61
CA PHE A 67 6.64 -4.68 11.38
C PHE A 67 6.15 -5.25 12.71
N VAL A 68 4.83 -5.19 12.93
CA VAL A 68 4.18 -5.95 14.01
C VAL A 68 4.18 -7.43 13.64
N ASP A 69 3.77 -7.71 12.42
CA ASP A 69 3.80 -9.02 11.78
C ASP A 69 3.98 -8.81 10.26
N VAL A 70 4.98 -9.47 9.69
CA VAL A 70 5.34 -9.32 8.27
C VAL A 70 4.30 -9.95 7.36
N ASP A 71 3.72 -11.08 7.75
CA ASP A 71 2.78 -11.81 6.90
C ASP A 71 1.38 -11.16 6.94
N LEU A 72 0.99 -10.55 8.07
CA LEU A 72 -0.19 -9.68 8.13
C LEU A 72 -0.01 -8.43 7.24
N PHE A 73 1.18 -7.81 7.25
CA PHE A 73 1.48 -6.71 6.34
C PHE A 73 1.37 -7.13 4.87
N VAL A 74 1.97 -8.28 4.50
CA VAL A 74 1.90 -8.81 3.13
C VAL A 74 0.45 -9.10 2.72
N THR A 75 -0.34 -9.71 3.61
CA THR A 75 -1.76 -9.99 3.38
C THR A 75 -2.57 -8.72 3.17
N PHE A 76 -2.28 -7.68 3.95
CA PHE A 76 -2.89 -6.37 3.78
C PHE A 76 -2.53 -5.70 2.45
N ILE A 77 -1.26 -5.73 2.03
CA ILE A 77 -0.86 -5.19 0.71
C ILE A 77 -1.56 -5.97 -0.43
N LYS A 78 -1.69 -7.29 -0.29
CA LYS A 78 -2.43 -8.12 -1.25
C LYS A 78 -3.91 -7.74 -1.36
N SER A 79 -4.58 -7.42 -0.25
CA SER A 79 -6.00 -7.02 -0.26
C SER A 79 -6.24 -5.69 -0.99
N ILE A 80 -5.21 -4.84 -1.10
CA ILE A 80 -5.21 -3.62 -1.92
C ILE A 80 -5.00 -3.94 -3.43
N GLY A 81 -4.83 -5.22 -3.78
CA GLY A 81 -4.73 -5.69 -5.17
C GLY A 81 -3.29 -5.83 -5.67
N PHE A 82 -2.37 -6.17 -4.78
CA PHE A 82 -1.00 -6.54 -5.16
C PHE A 82 -0.80 -8.05 -5.08
N SER A 83 0.21 -8.55 -5.80
CA SER A 83 0.56 -9.97 -5.81
C SER A 83 1.18 -10.45 -4.50
N ASN A 84 1.48 -11.75 -4.40
CA ASN A 84 2.47 -12.19 -3.41
C ASN A 84 3.83 -11.54 -3.74
N PRO A 85 4.59 -11.07 -2.74
CA PRO A 85 5.87 -10.42 -3.00
C PRO A 85 7.02 -11.41 -3.11
N THR A 86 8.04 -11.02 -3.88
CA THR A 86 9.41 -11.48 -3.59
C THR A 86 9.94 -10.71 -2.39
N LYS A 87 10.51 -11.42 -1.41
CA LYS A 87 11.06 -10.85 -0.18
C LYS A 87 12.58 -11.01 -0.17
N ASP A 88 13.31 -9.94 0.14
CA ASP A 88 14.75 -9.97 0.43
C ASP A 88 14.96 -9.54 1.88
N GLN A 89 15.58 -10.42 2.66
CA GLN A 89 15.89 -10.26 4.08
C GLN A 89 17.37 -10.52 4.37
N SER A 90 18.23 -10.38 3.34
CA SER A 90 19.69 -10.51 3.51
C SER A 90 20.28 -9.45 4.44
N ASN A 91 19.60 -8.31 4.59
CA ASN A 91 19.95 -7.25 5.54
C ASN A 91 19.24 -7.45 6.89
N THR A 92 19.94 -7.23 7.99
CA THR A 92 19.41 -7.38 9.35
C THR A 92 18.42 -6.27 9.76
N HIS A 93 18.53 -5.10 9.15
CA HIS A 93 17.76 -3.90 9.53
C HIS A 93 16.58 -3.61 8.61
N PHE A 94 16.61 -4.10 7.36
CA PHE A 94 15.59 -3.78 6.36
C PHE A 94 15.06 -5.03 5.68
N ILE A 95 13.77 -5.01 5.36
CA ILE A 95 13.15 -5.98 4.45
C ILE A 95 12.82 -5.26 3.15
N LEU A 96 13.20 -5.88 2.02
CA LEU A 96 12.79 -5.45 0.69
C LEU A 96 11.65 -6.33 0.17
N PHE A 97 10.59 -5.71 -0.30
CA PHE A 97 9.47 -6.36 -0.97
C PHE A 97 9.36 -5.87 -2.40
N LYS A 98 9.05 -6.79 -3.33
CA LYS A 98 8.66 -6.48 -4.70
C LYS A 98 7.31 -7.10 -4.97
N PHE A 99 6.31 -6.26 -5.22
CA PHE A 99 4.94 -6.63 -5.52
C PHE A 99 4.59 -6.25 -6.97
N LYS A 100 3.75 -7.04 -7.63
CA LYS A 100 3.14 -6.65 -8.92
C LYS A 100 1.72 -6.16 -8.69
N LYS A 101 1.30 -5.11 -9.40
CA LYS A 101 -0.09 -4.64 -9.43
C LYS A 101 -0.94 -5.69 -10.13
N LEU A 102 -1.90 -6.26 -9.41
CA LEU A 102 -2.91 -7.16 -9.96
C LEU A 102 -4.21 -6.39 -10.25
N PRO A 103 -4.97 -6.78 -11.28
CA PRO A 103 -6.34 -6.30 -11.44
C PRO A 103 -7.19 -6.64 -10.21
N LEU A 104 -8.03 -5.70 -9.75
CA LEU A 104 -8.90 -5.91 -8.59
C LEU A 104 -9.83 -7.11 -8.74
N ALA A 105 -10.19 -7.49 -9.97
CA ALA A 105 -10.97 -8.71 -10.24
C ALA A 105 -10.21 -9.99 -9.87
N LEU A 106 -8.90 -10.04 -10.08
CA LEU A 106 -8.04 -11.21 -9.81
C LEU A 106 -7.64 -11.29 -8.33
N ALA A 107 -7.53 -10.15 -7.65
CA ALA A 107 -7.28 -10.09 -6.22
C ALA A 107 -8.39 -10.75 -5.37
N LYS A 108 -9.59 -10.95 -5.96
CA LYS A 108 -10.78 -11.55 -5.30
C LYS A 108 -10.75 -13.07 -5.16
N ASN A 109 -9.84 -13.77 -5.85
CA ASN A 109 -9.87 -15.24 -5.92
C ASN A 109 -9.19 -15.95 -4.73
N HIS A 110 -8.59 -15.22 -3.79
CA HIS A 110 -8.09 -15.80 -2.54
C HIS A 110 -9.23 -15.80 -1.50
N ARG A 111 -9.73 -17.00 -1.17
CA ARG A 111 -10.95 -17.28 -0.38
C ARG A 111 -11.03 -16.67 1.04
N ASP A 112 -10.02 -15.92 1.48
CA ASP A 112 -9.88 -15.41 2.85
C ASP A 112 -9.87 -13.87 2.96
N SER A 113 -10.09 -13.12 1.88
CA SER A 113 -10.07 -11.65 1.95
C SER A 113 -11.36 -11.06 1.41
N SER A 114 -12.16 -10.52 2.34
CA SER A 114 -13.31 -9.64 2.10
C SER A 114 -13.00 -8.70 0.93
N SER A 115 -13.82 -8.72 -0.12
CA SER A 115 -13.59 -7.90 -1.30
C SER A 115 -13.61 -6.41 -0.92
N VAL A 116 -12.45 -5.78 -0.83
CA VAL A 116 -12.38 -4.36 -0.48
C VAL A 116 -12.68 -3.53 -1.73
N ASP A 117 -13.81 -2.82 -1.71
CA ASP A 117 -14.12 -1.83 -2.73
C ASP A 117 -13.25 -0.58 -2.52
N LEU A 118 -12.19 -0.42 -3.31
CA LEU A 118 -11.27 0.71 -3.18
C LEU A 118 -11.90 2.06 -3.58
N LEU A 119 -13.04 2.05 -4.28
CA LEU A 119 -13.74 3.26 -4.73
C LEU A 119 -14.66 3.83 -3.65
N ASN A 120 -15.08 2.99 -2.70
CA ASN A 120 -15.93 3.42 -1.59
C ASN A 120 -15.10 4.16 -0.51
N PRO A 121 -15.49 5.38 -0.10
CA PRO A 121 -14.80 6.12 0.95
C PRO A 121 -14.76 5.40 2.31
N LYS A 122 -15.81 4.63 2.66
CA LYS A 122 -15.90 3.94 3.96
C LYS A 122 -14.87 2.81 4.10
N SER A 123 -14.75 1.97 3.07
CA SER A 123 -13.75 0.91 3.01
C SER A 123 -12.32 1.46 2.97
N LYS A 124 -12.09 2.59 2.28
CA LYS A 124 -10.80 3.28 2.32
C LYS A 124 -10.43 3.72 3.74
N LEU A 125 -11.39 4.23 4.51
CA LEU A 125 -11.16 4.61 5.90
C LEU A 125 -10.84 3.39 6.78
N GLU A 126 -11.58 2.29 6.60
CA GLU A 126 -11.33 1.02 7.29
C GLU A 126 -9.94 0.44 6.99
N LEU A 127 -9.51 0.51 5.73
CA LEU A 127 -8.14 0.15 5.31
C LEU A 127 -7.10 0.99 6.03
N ILE A 128 -7.29 2.31 6.10
CA ILE A 128 -6.35 3.21 6.79
C ILE A 128 -6.25 2.83 8.27
N GLN A 129 -7.39 2.63 8.94
CA GLN A 129 -7.43 2.23 10.35
C GLN A 129 -6.78 0.87 10.61
N THR A 130 -6.97 -0.08 9.70
CA THR A 130 -6.38 -1.42 9.78
C THR A 130 -4.87 -1.36 9.58
N GLY A 131 -4.41 -0.66 8.53
CA GLY A 131 -2.99 -0.53 8.21
C GLY A 131 -2.19 0.21 9.28
N GLN A 132 -2.78 1.18 9.99
CA GLN A 132 -2.12 1.86 11.12
C GLN A 132 -1.62 0.91 12.21
N LYS A 133 -2.24 -0.28 12.36
CA LYS A 133 -1.85 -1.28 13.37
C LYS A 133 -0.73 -2.21 12.92
N LEU A 134 -0.36 -2.20 11.63
CA LEU A 134 0.59 -3.16 11.05
C LEU A 134 2.05 -2.71 11.16
N LEU A 135 2.28 -1.39 11.27
CA LEU A 135 3.61 -0.81 11.40
C LEU A 135 3.70 0.01 12.70
N LYS A 136 4.68 -0.32 13.53
CA LYS A 136 5.08 0.47 14.69
C LYS A 136 5.60 1.84 14.23
N PRO A 137 5.45 2.89 15.07
CA PRO A 137 6.02 4.19 14.79
C PRO A 137 7.54 4.11 14.62
N CYS A 138 8.09 4.99 13.78
CA CYS A 138 9.53 5.11 13.64
C CYS A 138 10.10 5.84 14.87
N ILE A 139 10.80 5.11 15.74
CA ILE A 139 11.47 5.69 16.92
C ILE A 139 12.92 5.97 16.55
N TYR A 140 13.26 7.24 16.38
CA TYR A 140 14.65 7.65 16.21
C TYR A 140 15.30 7.79 17.59
N LYS A 141 16.12 6.81 17.99
CA LYS A 141 16.93 6.93 19.22
C LYS A 141 18.00 8.00 19.00
N ARG A 142 17.90 9.12 19.71
CA ARG A 142 18.99 10.10 19.81
C ARG A 142 20.19 9.40 20.47
N ARG A 143 21.36 9.48 19.82
CA ARG A 143 22.63 9.03 20.39
C ARG A 143 23.14 10.04 21.40
#